data_AF-A0A520J4E3-F1
#
_entry.id   AF-A0A520J4E3-F1
#
_cell.length_a   1.000
_cell.length_b   1.000
_cell.length_c   1.000
_cell.angle_alpha   90.00
_cell.angle_beta   90.00
_cell.angle_gamma   90.00
#
_symmetry.space_group_name_H-M   'P 1'
#
loop_
_entity.id
_entity.type
_entity.pdbx_description
1 polymer ?
#
loop_
_entity_poly.entity_id
_entity_poly.type
_entity_poly.pdbx_seq_one_letter_code
_entity_poly.pdbx_strand_id
1 'polypeptide(L)' 'MNMIFFLIGCSILLALLFLAAFFWASKTGQHDDTYTPSVRILFDDELIIPEAEKSIDLPIEKRDEDHA' A
#
# COMPACT_ATOMS: atom_id res chain seq x y z
N MET A 1 -10.85 -7.89 -51.83
CA MET A 1 -9.66 -7.04 -51.63
C MET A 1 -9.87 -5.84 -50.68
N ASN A 2 -11.06 -5.27 -50.51
CA ASN A 2 -11.23 -4.10 -49.61
C ASN A 2 -11.15 -4.41 -48.10
N MET A 3 -11.60 -5.59 -47.69
CA MET A 3 -11.58 -5.99 -46.28
C MET A 3 -10.17 -5.97 -45.66
N ILE A 4 -9.13 -6.28 -46.45
CA ILE A 4 -7.75 -6.30 -45.96
C ILE A 4 -7.31 -4.93 -45.44
N PHE A 5 -7.72 -3.84 -46.11
CA PHE A 5 -7.38 -2.48 -45.72
C PHE A 5 -8.09 -2.07 -44.43
N PHE A 6 -9.33 -2.53 -44.22
CA PHE A 6 -10.06 -2.33 -42.97
C PHE A 6 -9.39 -3.09 -41.81
N LEU A 7 -9.01 -4.35 -42.02
CA LEU A 7 -8.33 -5.16 -41.01
C LEU A 7 -6.96 -4.57 -40.64
N ILE A 8 -6.20 -4.07 -41.62
CA ILE A 8 -4.92 -3.39 -41.37
C ILE A 8 -5.14 -2.18 -40.48
N GLY A 9 -6.11 -1.30 -40.80
CA GLY A 9 -6.44 -0.14 -39.97
C GLY A 9 -6.86 -0.53 -38.55
N CYS A 10 -7.71 -1.54 -38.41
CA CYS A 10 -8.15 -2.05 -37.11
C CYS A 10 -6.98 -2.63 -36.28
N SER A 11 -6.05 -3.34 -36.90
CA SER A 11 -4.87 -3.90 -36.22
C SER A 11 -3.93 -2.82 -35.70
N ILE A 12 -3.71 -1.75 -36.47
CA ILE A 12 -2.90 -0.61 -36.05
C ILE A 12 -3.57 0.12 -34.89
N LEU A 13 -4.89 0.29 -34.95
CA LEU A 13 -5.66 0.92 -33.87
C LEU A 13 -5.54 0.11 -32.57
N LEU A 14 -5.67 -1.21 -32.63
CA LEU A 14 -5.45 -2.09 -31.48
C LEU A 14 -4.01 -1.98 -30.95
N ALA A 15 -3.01 -1.97 -31.82
CA ALA A 15 -1.61 -1.80 -31.41
C ALA A 15 -1.37 -0.47 -30.69
N LEU A 16 -1.95 0.62 -31.18
CA LEU A 16 -1.87 1.94 -30.53
C LEU A 16 -2.59 1.98 -29.18
N LEU A 17 -3.76 1.32 -29.07
CA LEU A 17 -4.47 1.17 -27.80
C LEU A 17 -3.61 0.45 -26.75
N PHE A 18 -3.00 -0.69 -27.12
CA PHE A 18 -2.10 -1.43 -26.24
C PHE A 18 -0.87 -0.61 -25.87
N LEU A 19 -0.31 0.12 -26.81
CA LEU A 19 0.84 1.00 -26.55
C LEU A 19 0.49 2.14 -25.59
N ALA A 20 -0.68 2.77 -25.75
CA ALA A 20 -1.15 3.81 -24.84
C ALA A 20 -1.42 3.26 -23.43
N ALA A 21 -2.04 2.08 -23.33
CA ALA A 21 -2.25 1.39 -22.07
C ALA A 21 -0.92 1.02 -21.39
N PHE A 22 0.07 0.60 -22.17
CA PHE A 22 1.42 0.31 -21.67
C PHE A 22 2.08 1.54 -21.04
N PHE A 23 2.05 2.70 -21.71
CA PHE A 23 2.60 3.93 -21.16
C PHE A 23 1.82 4.42 -19.93
N TRP A 24 0.50 4.26 -19.91
CA TRP A 24 -0.30 4.57 -18.73
C TRP A 24 0.12 3.68 -17.54
N ALA A 25 0.16 2.36 -17.73
CA ALA A 25 0.56 1.42 -16.70
C ALA A 25 2.00 1.68 -16.19
N SER A 26 2.92 1.97 -17.11
CA SER A 26 4.32 2.30 -16.77
C SER A 26 4.45 3.59 -15.97
N LYS A 27 3.52 4.55 -16.11
CA LYS A 27 3.52 5.81 -15.35
C LYS A 27 2.80 5.70 -13.99
N THR A 28 1.99 4.67 -13.76
CA THR A 28 1.16 4.51 -12.55
C THR A 28 1.96 4.17 -11.27
N GLY A 29 3.29 4.27 -11.28
CA GLY A 29 4.08 4.23 -10.05
C GLY A 29 4.05 2.88 -9.31
N GLN A 30 3.57 1.80 -9.95
CA GLN A 30 3.59 0.44 -9.36
C GLN A 30 5.01 -0.08 -9.04
N HIS A 31 6.05 0.67 -9.42
CA HIS A 31 7.45 0.37 -9.12
C HIS A 31 7.93 0.94 -7.77
N ASP A 32 7.10 1.71 -7.05
CA ASP A 32 7.49 2.34 -5.77
C ASP A 32 7.60 1.34 -4.62
N ASP A 33 7.00 0.15 -4.73
CA ASP A 33 7.19 -0.93 -3.77
C ASP A 33 8.52 -1.66 -4.02
N THR A 34 9.62 -0.96 -3.76
CA THR A 34 10.98 -1.53 -3.82
C THR A 34 11.30 -2.36 -2.57
N TYR A 35 10.47 -2.27 -1.52
CA TYR A 35 10.61 -2.96 -0.24
C TYR A 35 9.30 -3.67 0.11
N THR A 36 9.21 -4.92 -0.31
CA THR A 36 8.02 -5.75 -0.22
C THR A 36 7.46 -5.83 1.21
N PRO A 37 6.14 -5.77 1.40
CA PRO A 37 5.48 -5.82 2.72
C PRO A 37 5.89 -7.02 3.60
N SER A 38 6.24 -8.16 2.98
CA SER A 38 6.72 -9.35 3.68
C SER A 38 8.08 -9.17 4.36
N VAL A 39 8.92 -8.24 3.90
CA VAL A 39 10.21 -7.94 4.53
C VAL A 39 10.01 -6.90 5.64
N ARG A 40 9.13 -5.91 5.43
CA ARG A 40 8.78 -4.90 6.44
C ARG A 40 8.24 -5.56 7.72
N ILE A 41 7.33 -6.51 7.59
CA ILE A 41 6.70 -7.17 8.76
C ILE A 41 7.69 -7.98 9.61
N LEU A 42 8.80 -8.45 9.03
CA LEU A 42 9.85 -9.18 9.76
C LEU A 42 10.71 -8.27 10.65
N PHE A 43 10.73 -6.97 10.35
CA PHE A 43 11.52 -5.97 11.08
C PHE A 43 10.66 -4.95 11.85
N ASP A 44 9.33 -4.93 11.62
CA ASP A 44 8.38 -4.10 12.39
C ASP A 44 8.32 -4.52 13.88
N ASP A 45 8.60 -5.79 14.19
CA ASP A 45 8.62 -6.31 15.57
C ASP A 45 9.86 -5.86 16.38
N GLU A 46 10.88 -5.26 15.74
CA GLU A 46 12.11 -4.77 16.40
C GLU A 46 12.05 -3.29 16.83
N LEU A 47 10.96 -2.56 16.53
CA LEU A 47 10.78 -1.17 16.97
C LEU A 47 10.23 -1.08 18.41
N ILE A 48 11.14 -1.34 19.34
CA ILE A 48 11.28 -0.85 20.73
C ILE A 48 10.16 0.10 21.23
N ILE A 49 9.41 -0.38 22.24
CA ILE A 49 8.70 0.45 23.23
C ILE A 49 9.76 1.21 24.06
N PRO A 50 9.82 2.56 24.03
CA PRO A 50 9.43 3.32 25.23
C PRO A 50 8.96 4.79 24.99
N GLU A 51 8.40 5.39 26.06
CA GLU A 51 8.07 6.83 26.26
C GLU A 51 6.60 7.28 26.05
N ALA A 52 5.62 6.38 25.91
CA ALA A 52 4.19 6.74 25.97
C ALA A 52 3.46 6.18 27.21
N GLU A 53 4.16 5.46 28.09
CA GLU A 53 3.61 4.92 29.34
C GLU A 53 4.07 5.72 30.57
N LYS A 54 4.10 7.06 30.48
CA LYS A 54 4.34 7.94 31.65
C LYS A 54 3.14 8.78 32.07
N SER A 55 2.03 8.77 31.32
CA SER A 55 0.89 9.65 31.62
C SER A 55 -0.47 8.97 31.61
N ILE A 56 -0.54 7.64 31.63
CA ILE A 56 -1.83 6.97 31.80
C ILE A 56 -2.06 6.77 33.29
N ASP A 57 -2.84 7.70 33.85
CA ASP A 57 -3.60 7.60 35.09
C ASP A 57 -3.87 6.13 35.47
N LEU A 58 -3.08 5.60 36.42
CA LEU A 58 -3.56 4.50 37.24
C LEU A 58 -4.67 5.11 38.10
N PRO A 59 -5.92 4.61 38.04
CA PRO A 59 -6.89 4.90 39.08
C PRO A 59 -6.28 4.36 40.37
N ILE A 60 -5.70 5.24 41.19
CA ILE A 60 -5.39 4.89 42.57
C ILE A 60 -6.75 4.68 43.21
N GLU A 61 -7.15 3.42 43.30
CA GLU A 61 -8.24 2.95 44.13
C GLU A 61 -7.91 3.35 45.58
N LYS A 62 -8.34 4.56 45.95
CA LYS A 62 -8.48 4.99 47.34
C LYS A 62 -9.94 4.80 47.74
N ARG A 63 -10.25 3.60 48.22
CA ARG A 63 -11.42 3.18 49.01
C ARG A 63 -11.18 1.70 49.30
N ASP A 64 -11.08 1.16 50.50
CA ASP A 64 -11.53 1.57 51.82
C ASP A 64 -10.66 0.80 52.84
N GLU A 65 -9.79 1.45 53.62
CA GLU A 65 -9.15 0.81 54.80
C GLU A 65 -9.02 1.76 56.00
N ASP A 66 -9.95 2.72 56.14
CA ASP A 66 -10.03 3.56 57.35
C ASP A 66 -11.39 3.40 58.06
N HIS A 67 -11.84 2.18 58.34
CA HIS A 67 -12.90 1.94 59.34
C HIS A 67 -12.86 0.49 59.89
N ALA A 68 -12.03 0.25 60.91
CA ALA A 68 -12.33 -0.61 62.07
C ALA A 68 -11.24 -0.47 63.14
#